data_AF-A0A242MVX6-F1
#
_entry.id   AF-A0A242MVX6-F1
#
_cell.length_a   1.000
_cell.length_b   1.000
_cell.length_c   1.000
_cell.angle_alpha   90.00
_cell.angle_beta   90.00
_cell.angle_gamma   90.00
#
_symmetry.space_group_name_H-M   'P 1'
#
loop_
_entity.id
_entity.type
_entity.pdbx_description
1 polymer ?
#
loop_
_entity_poly.entity_id
_entity_poly.type
_entity_poly.pdbx_seq_one_letter_code
_entity_poly.pdbx_strand_id
1 'polypeptide(L)'
;MVLRNETRMNFGHRIVLEDVARDKQARWRYRIRHLRTMGFGRRHCPQNTDSVLPLCPLPACRVIAHNRFDGQPAEPKIASAEQGADMQTQSIERAWVDLDASPRGTCEITHLTHAADAQWVGVVDLAPFATYTLDAGQRHDLYVLQGDAETDDHSLHTHDFLILCNATVVRAGESGARLLVYRQACASVCHPLLRTARDRAWREGVNPRMRVVSLANGVQHVSLVAWEPGAQTRDHTHPSGEELFILSGEIRNAEERYPAGTWLRLHPGATHAPYAEVPTVILLRHGHLAGAA
;
A
#
# COMPACT_ATOMS: atom_id res chain seq x y z
N MET A 1 48.58 1.59 -1.77
CA MET A 1 47.62 0.75 -1.02
C MET A 1 46.39 1.60 -0.76
N VAL A 2 45.36 1.49 -1.60
CA VAL A 2 44.10 2.22 -1.44
C VAL A 2 43.00 1.18 -1.33
N LEU A 3 42.41 1.09 -0.13
CA LEU A 3 41.30 0.21 0.18
C LEU A 3 40.09 0.65 -0.64
N ARG A 4 39.63 -0.23 -1.54
CA ARG A 4 38.33 -0.10 -2.22
C ARG A 4 37.24 -0.40 -1.20
N ASN A 5 36.47 0.61 -0.84
CA ASN A 5 35.23 0.41 -0.08
C ASN A 5 34.13 0.13 -1.11
N GLU A 6 33.73 -1.13 -1.25
CA GLU A 6 32.57 -1.52 -2.06
C GLU A 6 31.29 -1.09 -1.35
N THR A 7 30.73 0.05 -1.75
CA THR A 7 29.37 0.43 -1.35
C THR A 7 28.38 -0.36 -2.21
N ARG A 8 27.69 -1.32 -1.59
CA ARG A 8 26.49 -1.97 -2.16
C ARG A 8 25.51 -0.87 -2.61
N MET A 9 25.20 -0.82 -3.90
CA MET A 9 24.13 0.03 -4.42
C MET A 9 22.78 -0.61 -4.10
N ASN A 10 21.96 0.07 -3.30
CA ASN A 10 20.57 -0.32 -3.04
C ASN A 10 19.71 0.02 -4.26
N PHE A 11 18.94 -0.96 -4.74
CA PHE A 11 17.88 -0.78 -5.72
C PHE A 11 16.65 -0.25 -5.00
N GLY A 12 16.36 1.05 -5.15
CA GLY A 12 15.16 1.67 -4.59
C GLY A 12 14.11 1.94 -5.67
N HIS A 13 12.86 1.54 -5.44
CA HIS A 13 11.73 1.96 -6.25
C HIS A 13 11.36 3.41 -5.90
N ARG A 14 11.75 4.36 -6.75
CA ARG A 14 11.37 5.78 -6.57
C ARG A 14 10.13 6.11 -7.38
N ILE A 15 8.99 6.33 -6.72
CA ILE A 15 7.84 6.99 -7.34
C ILE A 15 8.22 8.47 -7.49
N VAL A 16 8.58 8.88 -8.70
CA VAL A 16 8.80 10.30 -9.03
C VAL A 16 7.62 10.76 -9.87
N LEU A 17 6.86 11.70 -9.34
CA LEU A 17 5.89 12.46 -10.11
C LEU A 17 6.67 13.47 -10.97
N GLU A 18 6.97 13.12 -12.21
CA GLU A 18 7.49 14.10 -13.18
C GLU A 18 6.30 14.83 -13.82
N ASP A 19 6.28 16.17 -13.76
CA ASP A 19 5.31 16.99 -14.47
C ASP A 19 5.52 16.81 -15.98
N VAL A 20 4.64 16.03 -16.62
CA VAL A 20 4.56 16.06 -18.09
C VAL A 20 3.78 17.31 -18.46
N ALA A 21 4.43 18.21 -19.17
CA ALA A 21 3.89 19.50 -19.60
C ALA A 21 2.43 19.44 -20.08
N ARG A 22 1.70 20.53 -19.83
CA ARG A 22 0.30 20.77 -20.18
C ARG A 22 0.03 20.44 -21.66
N ASP A 23 -0.74 19.39 -21.94
CA ASP A 23 -1.32 19.18 -23.28
C ASP A 23 -2.35 20.29 -23.57
N LYS A 24 -2.52 20.66 -24.84
CA LYS A 24 -3.54 21.58 -25.38
C LYS A 24 -4.97 21.26 -24.94
N GLN A 25 -5.23 20.08 -24.37
CA GLN A 25 -6.53 19.67 -23.80
C GLN A 25 -6.62 19.76 -22.26
N ALA A 26 -5.67 20.39 -21.55
CA ALA A 26 -5.66 20.52 -20.09
C ALA A 26 -5.74 19.17 -19.32
N ARG A 27 -5.26 18.09 -19.93
CA ARG A 27 -5.17 16.75 -19.32
C ARG A 27 -3.74 16.50 -18.85
N TRP A 28 -3.53 16.35 -17.55
CA TRP A 28 -2.24 15.96 -16.99
C TRP A 28 -2.02 14.46 -17.20
N ARG A 29 -0.86 14.09 -17.77
CA ARG A 29 -0.42 12.70 -17.92
C ARG A 29 0.71 12.45 -16.93
N TYR A 30 0.62 11.39 -16.14
CA TYR A 30 1.68 11.00 -15.22
C TYR A 30 2.37 9.77 -15.78
N ARG A 31 3.69 9.70 -15.63
CA ARG A 31 4.47 8.51 -16.00
C ARG A 31 5.16 7.99 -14.76
N ILE A 32 4.71 6.84 -14.29
CA ILE A 32 5.41 6.10 -13.24
C ILE A 32 6.67 5.53 -13.90
N ARG A 33 7.84 6.06 -13.54
CA ARG A 33 9.11 5.64 -14.14
C ARG A 33 9.73 4.55 -13.27
N HIS A 34 9.65 3.30 -13.72
CA HIS A 34 10.46 2.22 -13.18
C HIS A 34 11.88 2.39 -13.75
N LEU A 35 12.87 2.69 -12.89
CA LEU A 35 14.27 2.65 -13.30
C LEU A 35 14.68 1.18 -13.47
N ARG A 36 14.59 0.66 -14.70
CA ARG A 36 15.26 -0.60 -15.07
C ARG A 36 16.75 -0.33 -15.23
N THR A 37 17.58 -0.92 -14.38
CA THR A 37 19.00 -1.12 -14.71
C THR A 37 19.09 -2.15 -15.83
N MET A 38 19.77 -1.80 -16.93
CA MET A 38 20.01 -2.72 -18.05
C MET A 38 20.83 -3.92 -17.57
N GLY A 39 20.22 -5.11 -17.57
CA GLY A 39 20.92 -6.38 -17.46
C GLY A 39 21.16 -6.96 -18.85
N PHE A 40 22.41 -6.94 -19.32
CA PHE A 40 22.87 -7.72 -20.45
C PHE A 40 22.93 -9.20 -20.08
N GLY A 41 22.44 -10.08 -20.97
CA GLY A 41 22.75 -11.51 -20.91
C GLY A 41 21.58 -12.42 -21.29
N ARG A 42 21.37 -12.64 -22.59
CA ARG A 42 20.60 -13.80 -23.06
C ARG A 42 21.35 -15.07 -22.65
N ARG A 43 20.69 -15.99 -21.96
CA ARG A 43 21.05 -17.42 -21.99
C ARG A 43 19.82 -18.22 -22.40
N HIS A 44 19.94 -18.86 -23.55
CA HIS A 44 19.04 -19.91 -24.03
C HIS A 44 19.18 -21.16 -23.15
N CYS A 45 18.07 -21.86 -22.92
CA CYS A 45 18.02 -23.32 -22.74
C CYS A 45 16.57 -23.80 -23.04
N PRO A 46 16.34 -25.10 -23.30
CA PRO A 46 15.66 -25.57 -24.50
C PRO A 46 14.21 -26.00 -24.25
N GLN A 47 13.50 -26.23 -25.35
CA GLN A 47 12.12 -26.71 -25.39
C GLN A 47 11.97 -28.20 -25.03
N ASN A 48 10.77 -28.51 -24.52
CA ASN A 48 10.06 -29.80 -24.40
C ASN A 48 10.47 -30.81 -23.33
N THR A 49 9.50 -31.16 -22.46
CA THR A 49 8.68 -32.38 -22.59
C THR A 49 7.39 -32.29 -21.78
N ASP A 50 6.31 -32.84 -22.33
CA ASP A 50 5.03 -33.13 -21.67
C ASP A 50 5.20 -33.98 -20.40
N SER A 51 4.63 -33.52 -19.29
CA SER A 51 4.29 -34.39 -18.16
C SER A 51 3.22 -33.71 -17.30
N VAL A 52 2.04 -34.32 -17.26
CA VAL A 52 0.97 -33.99 -16.31
C VAL A 52 1.48 -34.32 -14.91
N LEU A 53 1.75 -33.29 -14.10
CA LEU A 53 2.08 -33.44 -12.69
C LEU A 53 0.80 -33.36 -11.84
N PRO A 54 0.66 -34.21 -10.81
CA PRO A 54 -0.50 -34.16 -9.92
C PRO A 54 -0.46 -32.87 -9.09
N LEU A 55 -1.64 -32.34 -8.77
CA LEU A 55 -1.86 -31.22 -7.85
C LEU A 55 -1.09 -31.45 -6.54
N CYS A 56 0.05 -30.78 -6.42
CA CYS A 56 0.83 -30.74 -5.20
C CYS A 56 0.10 -29.83 -4.20
N PRO A 57 -0.13 -30.24 -2.94
CA PRO A 57 -0.71 -29.34 -1.95
C PRO A 57 0.25 -28.15 -1.76
N LEU A 58 -0.24 -26.94 -2.09
CA LEU A 58 0.51 -25.71 -1.99
C LEU A 58 1.01 -25.53 -0.55
N PRO A 59 2.28 -25.17 -0.32
CA PRO A 59 2.74 -24.83 1.01
C PRO A 59 1.94 -23.62 1.51
N ALA A 60 1.32 -23.76 2.68
CA ALA A 60 0.57 -22.70 3.33
C ALA A 60 1.43 -21.45 3.53
N CYS A 61 0.84 -20.26 3.37
CA CYS A 61 1.52 -18.99 3.56
C CYS A 61 2.20 -18.91 4.94
N ARG A 62 3.42 -18.39 4.97
CA ARG A 62 4.18 -18.16 6.21
C ARG A 62 3.80 -16.81 6.79
N VAL A 63 3.53 -16.78 8.10
CA VAL A 63 3.29 -15.54 8.85
C VAL A 63 4.62 -15.01 9.40
N ILE A 64 4.94 -13.72 9.18
CA ILE A 64 6.20 -13.09 9.62
C ILE A 64 6.06 -12.19 10.87
N ALA A 65 4.93 -12.26 11.59
CA ALA A 65 4.61 -11.50 12.82
C ALA A 65 3.99 -10.10 12.59
N HIS A 66 3.50 -9.51 13.69
CA HIS A 66 2.95 -8.15 13.76
C HIS A 66 4.09 -7.13 13.81
N ASN A 67 4.23 -6.30 12.77
CA ASN A 67 5.25 -5.27 12.74
C ASN A 67 4.75 -4.05 13.52
N ARG A 68 5.29 -3.82 14.72
CA ARG A 68 5.06 -2.56 15.45
C ARG A 68 5.87 -1.44 14.80
N PHE A 69 5.29 -0.26 14.75
CA PHE A 69 5.99 0.95 14.34
C PHE A 69 7.02 1.33 15.39
N ASP A 70 8.28 0.98 15.18
CA ASP A 70 9.39 1.39 16.05
C ASP A 70 9.86 2.79 15.61
N GLY A 71 9.32 3.83 16.26
CA GLY A 71 9.71 5.20 15.98
C GLY A 71 11.21 5.46 16.29
N GLN A 72 11.88 6.12 15.33
CA GLN A 72 13.18 6.84 15.38
C GLN A 72 14.52 6.05 15.36
N PRO A 73 15.53 6.51 14.59
CA PRO A 73 16.93 6.46 15.01
C PRO A 73 17.25 7.63 15.99
N ALA A 74 18.03 7.32 17.05
CA ALA A 74 18.41 8.10 18.24
C ALA A 74 18.98 9.54 17.99
N GLU A 75 18.95 10.55 18.88
CA GLU A 75 19.32 10.75 20.31
C GLU A 75 18.84 12.16 20.83
N PRO A 76 19.11 12.64 22.07
CA PRO A 76 19.12 12.02 23.40
C PRO A 76 18.05 12.61 24.35
N LYS A 77 17.80 11.92 25.47
CA LYS A 77 16.81 12.29 26.51
C LYS A 77 17.06 13.66 27.15
N ILE A 78 16.00 14.45 27.26
CA ILE A 78 15.84 15.47 28.31
C ILE A 78 14.45 15.27 28.94
N ALA A 79 14.43 15.07 30.26
CA ALA A 79 13.21 15.05 31.08
C ALA A 79 12.57 16.45 31.07
N SER A 80 11.25 16.66 31.04
CA SER A 80 10.28 16.31 32.08
C SER A 80 8.88 16.77 31.63
N ALA A 81 7.84 16.09 32.12
CA ALA A 81 6.49 16.56 32.41
C ALA A 81 5.65 17.23 31.29
N GLU A 82 4.54 16.57 30.92
CA GLU A 82 3.19 17.08 31.19
C GLU A 82 2.13 15.99 30.97
N GLN A 83 1.32 15.74 31.99
CA GLN A 83 0.17 14.84 31.96
C GLN A 83 -0.98 15.53 31.23
N GLY A 84 -1.13 15.22 29.94
CA GLY A 84 -2.26 15.66 29.10
C GLY A 84 -2.44 14.92 27.77
N ALA A 85 -1.52 13.99 27.41
CA ALA A 85 -1.41 13.43 26.05
C ALA A 85 -2.10 12.05 25.84
N ASP A 86 -2.85 11.53 26.80
CA ASP A 86 -3.22 10.10 26.81
C ASP A 86 -4.48 9.73 26.01
N MET A 87 -5.33 10.71 25.63
CA MET A 87 -6.59 10.40 24.93
C MET A 87 -6.45 10.38 23.39
N GLN A 88 -5.46 11.09 22.85
CA GLN A 88 -5.26 11.23 21.40
C GLN A 88 -4.48 10.03 20.81
N THR A 89 -3.50 9.51 21.55
CA THR A 89 -2.63 8.40 21.12
C THR A 89 -3.38 7.06 21.05
N GLN A 90 -4.43 6.87 21.86
CA GLN A 90 -5.29 5.68 21.82
C GLN A 90 -6.23 5.63 20.60
N SER A 91 -6.34 6.75 19.85
CA SER A 91 -7.22 6.85 18.67
C SER A 91 -6.55 6.52 17.34
N ILE A 92 -5.25 6.20 17.34
CA ILE A 92 -4.47 5.94 16.12
C ILE A 92 -3.68 4.63 16.24
N GLU A 93 -4.11 3.61 15.50
CA GLU A 93 -3.29 2.41 15.27
C GLU A 93 -2.24 2.68 14.18
N ARG A 94 -1.10 2.00 14.29
CA ARG A 94 0.03 2.17 13.36
C ARG A 94 0.84 0.89 13.18
N ALA A 95 1.26 0.65 11.95
CA ALA A 95 2.17 -0.43 11.58
C ALA A 95 3.08 0.03 10.43
N TRP A 96 4.18 -0.68 10.18
CA TRP A 96 5.09 -0.36 9.09
C TRP A 96 5.57 -1.61 8.36
N VAL A 97 5.74 -1.51 7.04
CA VAL A 97 6.33 -2.55 6.22
C VAL A 97 7.49 -1.98 5.41
N ASP A 98 8.56 -2.76 5.25
CA ASP A 98 9.64 -2.43 4.33
C ASP A 98 9.20 -2.74 2.89
N LEU A 99 8.88 -1.68 2.13
CA LEU A 99 8.42 -1.80 0.75
C LEU A 99 9.49 -2.30 -0.22
N ASP A 100 10.77 -2.29 0.15
CA ASP A 100 11.88 -2.78 -0.67
C ASP A 100 12.35 -4.20 -0.26
N ALA A 101 11.83 -4.75 0.84
CA ALA A 101 12.20 -6.09 1.29
C ALA A 101 11.75 -7.16 0.28
N SER A 102 12.67 -8.07 -0.09
CA SER A 102 12.33 -9.23 -0.92
C SER A 102 11.62 -10.32 -0.11
N PRO A 103 10.62 -11.02 -0.68
CA PRO A 103 9.99 -12.17 -0.04
C PRO A 103 11.03 -13.25 0.26
N ARG A 104 10.95 -13.87 1.44
CA ARG A 104 11.84 -14.99 1.83
C ARG A 104 11.17 -16.36 1.62
N GLY A 105 9.86 -16.37 1.43
CA GLY A 105 9.03 -17.56 1.24
C GLY A 105 8.21 -17.51 -0.05
N THR A 106 7.45 -18.57 -0.31
CA THR A 106 6.56 -18.66 -1.47
C THR A 106 5.36 -17.72 -1.35
N CYS A 107 4.77 -17.67 -0.16
CA CYS A 107 3.73 -16.73 0.23
C CYS A 107 4.01 -16.28 1.66
N GLU A 108 4.07 -14.97 1.88
CA GLU A 108 4.39 -14.36 3.16
C GLU A 108 3.36 -13.28 3.50
N ILE A 109 2.88 -13.26 4.74
CA ILE A 109 1.88 -12.28 5.19
C ILE A 109 2.45 -11.47 6.36
N THR A 110 2.47 -10.15 6.18
CA THR A 110 2.69 -9.16 7.24
C THR A 110 1.35 -8.58 7.64
N HIS A 111 0.87 -8.93 8.83
CA HIS A 111 -0.40 -8.41 9.34
C HIS A 111 -0.18 -7.00 9.91
N LEU A 112 -0.92 -6.02 9.38
CA LEU A 112 -0.92 -4.63 9.87
C LEU A 112 -1.94 -4.43 11.00
N THR A 113 -2.97 -5.28 11.06
CA THR A 113 -3.89 -5.42 12.19
C THR A 113 -3.86 -6.86 12.73
N HIS A 114 -4.66 -7.19 13.75
CA HIS A 114 -4.75 -8.56 14.23
C HIS A 114 -5.44 -9.46 13.19
N ALA A 115 -4.94 -10.69 12.96
CA ALA A 115 -5.40 -11.55 11.87
C ALA A 115 -6.88 -11.95 11.98
N ALA A 116 -7.45 -11.92 13.18
CA ALA A 116 -8.86 -12.21 13.44
C ALA A 116 -9.77 -10.97 13.31
N ASP A 117 -9.23 -9.78 13.05
CA ASP A 117 -10.03 -8.56 12.99
C ASP A 117 -11.04 -8.64 11.84
N ALA A 118 -12.26 -8.19 12.13
CA ALA A 118 -13.34 -8.08 11.15
C ALA A 118 -12.98 -7.10 10.03
N GLN A 119 -12.10 -6.13 10.31
CA GLN A 119 -11.53 -5.18 9.35
C GLN A 119 -10.02 -5.38 9.32
N TRP A 120 -9.60 -6.51 8.75
CA TRP A 120 -8.20 -6.88 8.71
C TRP A 120 -7.46 -6.14 7.59
N VAL A 121 -6.21 -5.78 7.86
CA VAL A 121 -5.29 -5.26 6.86
C VAL A 121 -3.96 -6.01 6.94
N GLY A 122 -3.40 -6.33 5.77
CA GLY A 122 -2.07 -6.88 5.69
C GLY A 122 -1.42 -6.70 4.33
N VAL A 123 -0.12 -6.98 4.29
CA VAL A 123 0.67 -7.06 3.07
C VAL A 123 0.94 -8.53 2.78
N VAL A 124 0.60 -8.95 1.57
CA VAL A 124 0.81 -10.30 1.06
C VAL A 124 1.90 -10.26 0.01
N ASP A 125 2.99 -10.95 0.31
CA ASP A 125 4.14 -11.14 -0.56
C ASP A 125 4.10 -12.51 -1.21
N LEU A 126 4.06 -12.52 -2.54
CA LEU A 126 4.02 -13.73 -3.35
C LEU A 126 5.30 -13.83 -4.17
N ALA A 127 6.01 -14.94 -4.03
CA ALA A 127 7.08 -15.31 -4.94
C ALA A 127 6.53 -15.50 -6.37
N PRO A 128 7.40 -15.55 -7.40
CA PRO A 128 6.97 -15.84 -8.77
C PRO A 128 6.02 -17.03 -8.88
N PHE A 129 4.88 -16.81 -9.53
CA PHE A 129 3.82 -17.81 -9.75
C PHE A 129 3.13 -18.37 -8.49
N ALA A 130 3.48 -17.88 -7.30
CA ALA A 130 2.82 -18.28 -6.07
C ALA A 130 1.37 -17.77 -6.00
N THR A 131 0.58 -18.40 -5.15
CA THR A 131 -0.86 -18.13 -5.03
C THR A 131 -1.24 -17.78 -3.60
N TYR A 132 -2.27 -16.94 -3.46
CA TYR A 132 -2.92 -16.61 -2.20
C TYR A 132 -4.43 -16.69 -2.37
N THR A 133 -5.11 -17.36 -1.45
CA THR A 133 -6.57 -17.51 -1.47
C THR A 133 -7.21 -16.45 -0.59
N LEU A 134 -8.14 -15.69 -1.15
CA LEU A 134 -8.94 -14.72 -0.40
C LEU A 134 -10.05 -15.40 0.41
N ASP A 135 -10.43 -14.81 1.53
CA ASP A 135 -11.42 -15.38 2.45
C ASP A 135 -12.83 -15.42 1.83
N ALA A 136 -13.50 -16.57 1.89
CA ALA A 136 -14.86 -16.71 1.39
C ALA A 136 -15.86 -15.84 2.15
N GLY A 137 -16.84 -15.27 1.44
CA GLY A 137 -17.89 -14.42 2.03
C GLY A 137 -17.40 -13.06 2.56
N GLN A 138 -16.15 -12.69 2.28
CA GLN A 138 -15.56 -11.41 2.67
C GLN A 138 -15.33 -10.53 1.43
N ARG A 139 -15.45 -9.23 1.66
CA ARG A 139 -14.98 -8.21 0.72
C ARG A 139 -13.47 -8.02 0.90
N HIS A 140 -12.76 -7.98 -0.22
CA HIS A 140 -11.34 -7.68 -0.30
C HIS A 140 -11.10 -6.47 -1.20
N ASP A 141 -10.37 -5.49 -0.69
CA ASP A 141 -9.81 -4.42 -1.50
C ASP A 141 -8.31 -4.68 -1.66
N LEU A 142 -7.87 -4.89 -2.90
CA LEU A 142 -6.48 -5.18 -3.26
C LEU A 142 -5.85 -3.96 -3.91
N TYR A 143 -4.65 -3.59 -3.47
CA TYR A 143 -3.79 -2.64 -4.16
C TYR A 143 -2.45 -3.30 -4.47
N VAL A 144 -2.07 -3.35 -5.75
CA VAL A 144 -0.79 -3.95 -6.16
C VAL A 144 0.33 -2.97 -5.85
N LEU A 145 1.13 -3.26 -4.82
CA LEU A 145 2.29 -2.44 -4.46
C LEU A 145 3.45 -2.66 -5.43
N GLN A 146 3.69 -3.92 -5.82
CA GLN A 146 4.77 -4.31 -6.75
C GLN A 146 4.39 -5.56 -7.54
N GLY A 147 4.98 -5.70 -8.73
CA GLY A 147 4.81 -6.87 -9.58
C GLY A 147 3.47 -6.91 -10.30
N ASP A 148 3.04 -8.11 -10.64
CA ASP A 148 1.81 -8.39 -11.39
C ASP A 148 1.07 -9.54 -10.72
N ALA A 149 -0.25 -9.50 -10.73
CA ALA A 149 -1.10 -10.54 -10.18
C ALA A 149 -2.29 -10.81 -11.09
N GLU A 150 -2.84 -12.01 -11.00
CA GLU A 150 -3.99 -12.46 -11.77
C GLU A 150 -5.01 -13.11 -10.84
N THR A 151 -6.28 -12.84 -11.11
CA THR A 151 -7.43 -13.59 -10.59
C THR A 151 -8.14 -14.25 -11.77
N ASP A 152 -9.19 -15.02 -11.50
CA ASP A 152 -9.94 -15.70 -12.57
C ASP A 152 -10.43 -14.72 -13.67
N ASP A 153 -10.87 -13.52 -13.26
CA ASP A 153 -11.48 -12.52 -14.15
C ASP A 153 -10.60 -11.29 -14.46
N HIS A 154 -9.46 -11.12 -13.80
CA HIS A 154 -8.70 -9.87 -13.84
C HIS A 154 -7.19 -10.08 -13.86
N SER A 155 -6.51 -9.39 -14.77
CA SER A 155 -5.06 -9.16 -14.70
C SER A 155 -4.79 -7.82 -14.04
N LEU A 156 -3.86 -7.81 -13.09
CA LEU A 156 -3.50 -6.66 -12.27
C LEU A 156 -2.02 -6.36 -12.43
N HIS A 157 -1.72 -5.09 -12.65
CA HIS A 157 -0.36 -4.57 -12.71
C HIS A 157 -0.06 -3.70 -11.49
N THR A 158 1.22 -3.39 -11.29
CA THR A 158 1.67 -2.48 -10.23
C THR A 158 0.85 -1.18 -10.24
N HIS A 159 0.39 -0.79 -9.05
CA HIS A 159 -0.55 0.28 -8.74
C HIS A 159 -2.00 0.06 -9.11
N ASP A 160 -2.42 -1.05 -9.71
CA ASP A 160 -3.84 -1.34 -9.93
C ASP A 160 -4.57 -1.55 -8.61
N PHE A 161 -5.87 -1.25 -8.61
CA PHE A 161 -6.76 -1.42 -7.46
C PHE A 161 -7.96 -2.26 -7.87
N LEU A 162 -8.29 -3.26 -7.06
CA LEU A 162 -9.38 -4.19 -7.33
C LEU A 162 -10.21 -4.43 -6.07
N ILE A 163 -11.53 -4.33 -6.18
CA ILE A 163 -12.48 -4.82 -5.18
C ILE A 163 -12.99 -6.18 -5.62
N LEU A 164 -13.01 -7.15 -4.71
CA LEU A 164 -13.58 -8.50 -4.88
C LEU A 164 -14.40 -8.88 -3.66
N CYS A 165 -15.40 -9.74 -3.82
CA CYS A 165 -16.34 -10.04 -2.73
C CYS A 165 -16.70 -11.51 -2.53
N ASN A 166 -15.83 -12.40 -3.01
CA ASN A 166 -15.90 -13.82 -2.76
C ASN A 166 -14.48 -14.40 -2.73
N ALA A 167 -14.35 -15.64 -2.27
CA ALA A 167 -13.11 -16.38 -2.38
C ALA A 167 -12.68 -16.47 -3.85
N THR A 168 -11.47 -16.01 -4.11
CA THR A 168 -10.76 -16.23 -5.37
C THR A 168 -9.32 -16.57 -5.05
N VAL A 169 -8.64 -17.16 -6.01
CA VAL A 169 -7.20 -17.37 -5.95
C VAL A 169 -6.53 -16.22 -6.67
N VAL A 170 -5.67 -15.49 -5.97
CA VAL A 170 -4.76 -14.52 -6.57
C VAL A 170 -3.45 -15.23 -6.87
N ARG A 171 -2.99 -15.16 -8.11
CA ARG A 171 -1.71 -15.74 -8.55
C ARG A 171 -0.74 -14.63 -8.95
N ALA A 172 0.48 -14.68 -8.47
CA ALA A 172 1.53 -13.76 -8.88
C ALA A 172 2.06 -14.08 -10.29
N GLY A 173 2.51 -13.04 -11.00
CA GLY A 173 3.21 -13.18 -12.27
C GLY A 173 4.66 -13.66 -12.11
N GLU A 174 5.43 -13.58 -13.20
CA GLU A 174 6.82 -14.04 -13.27
C GLU A 174 7.79 -13.31 -12.33
N SER A 175 7.46 -12.07 -11.96
CA SER A 175 8.30 -11.26 -11.07
C SER A 175 7.85 -11.34 -9.61
N GLY A 176 6.84 -12.17 -9.30
CA GLY A 176 6.16 -12.13 -8.01
C GLY A 176 5.16 -10.97 -7.91
N ALA A 177 4.53 -10.84 -6.74
CA ALA A 177 3.61 -9.75 -6.44
C ALA A 177 3.67 -9.37 -4.97
N ARG A 178 3.57 -8.07 -4.69
CA ARG A 178 3.31 -7.55 -3.34
C ARG A 178 1.98 -6.84 -3.34
N LEU A 179 1.06 -7.28 -2.49
CA LEU A 179 -0.32 -6.80 -2.44
C LEU A 179 -0.61 -6.21 -1.07
N LEU A 180 -1.15 -5.00 -1.03
CA LEU A 180 -1.84 -4.49 0.15
C LEU A 180 -3.29 -4.99 0.09
N VAL A 181 -3.71 -5.71 1.13
CA VAL A 181 -5.01 -6.38 1.19
C VAL A 181 -5.78 -5.86 2.38
N TYR A 182 -6.96 -5.32 2.12
CA TYR A 182 -7.96 -5.03 3.14
C TYR A 182 -9.04 -6.10 3.07
N ARG A 183 -9.42 -6.70 4.19
CA ARG A 183 -10.52 -7.65 4.30
C ARG A 183 -11.59 -7.11 5.23
N GLN A 184 -12.85 -7.20 4.82
CA GLN A 184 -13.99 -6.83 5.65
C GLN A 184 -15.22 -7.71 5.37
N ALA A 185 -16.08 -7.84 6.38
CA ALA A 185 -17.37 -8.50 6.21
C ALA A 185 -18.18 -7.87 5.07
N CYS A 186 -18.67 -8.71 4.15
CA CYS A 186 -19.51 -8.25 3.05
C CYS A 186 -20.98 -8.27 3.50
N ALA A 187 -21.44 -7.18 4.11
CA ALA A 187 -22.83 -7.09 4.61
C ALA A 187 -23.88 -6.83 3.51
N SER A 188 -23.47 -6.64 2.25
CA SER A 188 -24.35 -6.30 1.13
C SER A 188 -23.80 -6.82 -0.20
N VAL A 189 -24.59 -6.73 -1.27
CA VAL A 189 -24.16 -7.09 -2.62
C VAL A 189 -22.98 -6.22 -3.01
N CYS A 190 -21.87 -6.88 -3.32
CA CYS A 190 -20.66 -6.23 -3.76
C CYS A 190 -20.34 -6.63 -5.19
N HIS A 191 -20.06 -5.60 -5.99
CA HIS A 191 -19.70 -5.77 -7.39
C HIS A 191 -18.19 -5.57 -7.53
N PRO A 192 -17.50 -6.46 -8.26
CA PRO A 192 -16.10 -6.26 -8.56
C PRO A 192 -15.84 -4.89 -9.19
N LEU A 193 -14.75 -4.25 -8.79
CA LEU A 193 -14.38 -2.94 -9.29
C LEU A 193 -12.89 -2.88 -9.57
N LEU A 194 -12.51 -2.91 -10.85
CA LEU A 194 -11.14 -2.69 -11.28
C LEU A 194 -10.90 -1.20 -11.58
N ARG A 195 -9.78 -0.68 -11.10
CA ARG A 195 -9.20 0.61 -11.48
C ARG A 195 -7.74 0.43 -11.83
N THR A 196 -7.47 0.40 -13.14
CA THR A 196 -6.08 0.31 -13.63
C THR A 196 -5.33 1.61 -13.35
N ALA A 197 -4.01 1.54 -13.16
CA ALA A 197 -3.17 2.72 -12.99
C ALA A 197 -3.15 3.61 -14.24
N ARG A 198 -3.32 2.99 -15.42
CA ARG A 198 -3.23 3.67 -16.73
C ARG A 198 -4.42 4.56 -17.03
N ASP A 199 -5.60 4.22 -16.49
CA ASP A 199 -6.86 4.92 -16.81
C ASP A 199 -7.24 5.99 -15.77
N ARG A 200 -6.39 6.23 -14.78
CA ARG A 200 -6.66 7.18 -13.70
C ARG A 200 -6.52 8.62 -14.16
N ALA A 201 -7.50 9.43 -13.80
CA ALA A 201 -7.47 10.87 -13.99
C ALA A 201 -7.29 11.57 -12.64
N TRP A 202 -6.11 12.14 -12.42
CA TRP A 202 -5.86 13.00 -11.26
C TRP A 202 -6.63 14.30 -11.40
N ARG A 203 -7.19 14.75 -10.29
CA ARG A 203 -7.91 16.01 -10.16
C ARG A 203 -7.29 16.84 -9.06
N GLU A 204 -7.45 18.16 -9.12
CA GLU A 204 -7.11 19.03 -8.01
C GLU A 204 -7.92 18.64 -6.78
N GLY A 205 -7.23 18.56 -5.63
CA GLY A 205 -7.86 18.39 -4.33
C GLY A 205 -8.41 19.71 -3.81
N VAL A 206 -9.11 19.65 -2.68
CA VAL A 206 -9.57 20.86 -1.97
C VAL A 206 -8.39 21.73 -1.53
N ASN A 207 -7.27 21.10 -1.14
CA ASN A 207 -6.00 21.79 -0.99
C ASN A 207 -5.32 21.90 -2.37
N PRO A 208 -4.93 23.11 -2.81
CA PRO A 208 -4.31 23.32 -4.12
C PRO A 208 -2.96 22.62 -4.30
N ARG A 209 -2.29 22.24 -3.21
CA ARG A 209 -1.03 21.45 -3.20
C ARG A 209 -1.29 19.94 -3.15
N MET A 210 -2.54 19.52 -3.31
CA MET A 210 -2.92 18.12 -3.29
C MET A 210 -3.67 17.77 -4.57
N ARG A 211 -3.45 16.56 -5.06
CA ARG A 211 -4.19 15.98 -6.18
C ARG A 211 -4.78 14.65 -5.76
N VAL A 212 -5.95 14.31 -6.30
CA VAL A 212 -6.73 13.14 -5.88
C VAL A 212 -7.15 12.32 -7.09
N VAL A 213 -7.07 11.00 -6.95
CA VAL A 213 -7.75 10.02 -7.81
C VAL A 213 -8.70 9.24 -6.94
N SER A 214 -10.00 9.26 -7.28
CA SER A 214 -10.96 8.35 -6.68
C SER A 214 -10.85 6.96 -7.31
N LEU A 215 -10.66 5.94 -6.48
CA LEU A 215 -10.62 4.53 -6.87
C LEU A 215 -11.97 3.84 -6.65
N ALA A 216 -12.63 4.13 -5.53
CA ALA A 216 -13.98 3.64 -5.22
C ALA A 216 -14.81 4.74 -4.55
N ASN A 217 -16.10 4.79 -4.89
CA ASN A 217 -17.08 5.69 -4.29
C ASN A 217 -18.32 4.90 -3.86
N GLY A 218 -18.93 5.27 -2.74
CA GLY A 218 -20.10 4.61 -2.19
C GLY A 218 -20.16 4.81 -0.68
N VAL A 219 -20.57 3.78 0.06
CA VAL A 219 -20.53 3.81 1.54
C VAL A 219 -19.09 3.96 2.06
N GLN A 220 -18.14 3.34 1.38
CA GLN A 220 -16.72 3.53 1.63
C GLN A 220 -16.04 4.12 0.41
N HIS A 221 -15.15 5.07 0.67
CA HIS A 221 -14.40 5.78 -0.35
C HIS A 221 -12.94 5.37 -0.27
N VAL A 222 -12.34 5.12 -1.43
CA VAL A 222 -10.91 4.81 -1.55
C VAL A 222 -10.31 5.75 -2.58
N SER A 223 -9.23 6.42 -2.22
CA SER A 223 -8.57 7.40 -3.09
C SER A 223 -7.06 7.29 -3.02
N LEU A 224 -6.39 7.68 -4.10
CA LEU A 224 -4.99 8.08 -4.03
C LEU A 224 -4.90 9.58 -3.86
N VAL A 225 -4.00 10.02 -2.97
CA VAL A 225 -3.77 11.44 -2.74
C VAL A 225 -2.28 11.72 -2.88
N ALA A 226 -1.94 12.60 -3.82
CA ALA A 226 -0.59 13.09 -4.03
C ALA A 226 -0.45 14.45 -3.34
N TRP A 227 0.57 14.57 -2.51
CA TRP A 227 0.92 15.77 -1.74
C TRP A 227 2.18 16.38 -2.35
N GLU A 228 2.11 17.64 -2.74
CA GLU A 228 3.30 18.43 -3.08
C GLU A 228 4.01 18.89 -1.80
N PRO A 229 5.33 19.19 -1.85
CA PRO A 229 6.03 19.79 -0.71
C PRO A 229 5.33 21.03 -0.15
N GLY A 230 5.18 21.07 1.17
CA GLY A 230 4.45 22.11 1.88
C GLY A 230 2.93 21.96 1.86
N ALA A 231 2.39 20.88 1.29
CA ALA A 231 0.98 20.53 1.47
C ALA A 231 0.69 20.21 2.94
N GLN A 232 -0.41 20.76 3.46
CA GLN A 232 -0.86 20.58 4.84
C GLN A 232 -2.37 20.65 4.91
N THR A 233 -2.99 19.86 5.77
CA THR A 233 -4.39 20.05 6.15
C THR A 233 -4.47 20.74 7.50
N ARG A 234 -5.51 21.55 7.70
CA ARG A 234 -5.83 22.07 9.05
C ARG A 234 -6.25 20.92 9.96
N ASP A 235 -6.23 21.15 11.27
CA ASP A 235 -6.83 20.23 12.23
C ASP A 235 -8.26 19.90 11.80
N HIS A 236 -8.54 18.61 11.68
CA HIS A 236 -9.86 18.11 11.34
C HIS A 236 -10.12 16.77 11.99
N THR A 237 -11.40 16.52 12.27
CA THR A 237 -11.88 15.31 12.93
C THR A 237 -12.44 14.34 11.90
N HIS A 238 -12.18 13.05 12.10
CA HIS A 238 -12.69 11.96 11.27
C HIS A 238 -13.87 11.25 11.95
N PRO A 239 -15.12 11.71 11.78
CA PRO A 239 -16.27 11.16 12.50
C PRO A 239 -16.56 9.69 12.15
N SER A 240 -16.10 9.22 10.99
CA SER A 240 -16.25 7.84 10.53
C SER A 240 -14.90 7.11 10.40
N GLY A 241 -13.86 7.65 11.04
CA GLY A 241 -12.49 7.19 10.96
C GLY A 241 -11.87 7.30 9.56
N GLU A 242 -10.58 7.02 9.49
CA GLU A 242 -9.77 7.09 8.27
C GLU A 242 -8.63 6.05 8.35
N GLU A 243 -8.30 5.42 7.24
CA GLU A 243 -7.09 4.62 7.10
C GLU A 243 -6.23 5.19 5.98
N LEU A 244 -4.92 5.20 6.19
CA LEU A 244 -3.96 5.59 5.16
C LEU A 244 -2.79 4.63 5.10
N PHE A 245 -2.31 4.39 3.89
CA PHE A 245 -1.07 3.68 3.61
C PHE A 245 -0.16 4.57 2.77
N ILE A 246 1.05 4.83 3.26
CA ILE A 246 2.00 5.74 2.60
C ILE A 246 2.77 4.95 1.54
N LEU A 247 2.49 5.22 0.27
CA LEU A 247 3.08 4.51 -0.87
C LEU A 247 4.47 5.04 -1.23
N SER A 248 4.70 6.34 -1.05
CA SER A 248 6.00 6.98 -1.25
C SER A 248 6.06 8.30 -0.50
N GLY A 249 7.29 8.75 -0.18
CA GLY A 249 7.52 9.98 0.58
C GLY A 249 7.31 9.78 2.08
N GLU A 250 6.79 10.82 2.72
CA GLU A 250 6.55 10.88 4.16
C GLU A 250 5.37 11.80 4.48
N ILE A 251 4.50 11.37 5.40
CA ILE A 251 3.53 12.24 6.08
C ILE A 251 4.07 12.55 7.47
N ARG A 252 3.89 13.77 7.93
CA ARG A 252 4.23 14.20 9.28
C ARG A 252 2.98 14.71 9.98
N ASN A 253 2.91 14.52 11.30
CA ASN A 253 1.86 15.10 12.15
C ASN A 253 2.53 15.52 13.46
N ALA A 254 2.45 16.80 13.82
CA ALA A 254 3.29 17.37 14.86
C ALA A 254 4.78 16.96 14.68
N GLU A 255 5.37 16.29 15.68
CA GLU A 255 6.74 15.78 15.67
C GLU A 255 6.86 14.36 15.08
N GLU A 256 5.74 13.67 14.88
CA GLU A 256 5.72 12.30 14.36
C GLU A 256 5.99 12.28 12.85
N ARG A 257 6.74 11.27 12.41
CA ARG A 257 7.14 11.05 11.02
C ARG A 257 6.67 9.68 10.57
N TYR A 258 5.96 9.63 9.45
CA TYR A 258 5.38 8.43 8.88
C TYR A 258 5.95 8.24 7.47
N PRO A 259 7.06 7.50 7.31
CA PRO A 259 7.65 7.26 5.99
C PRO A 259 6.82 6.30 5.15
N ALA A 260 7.19 6.14 3.88
CA ALA A 260 6.64 5.09 3.00
C ALA A 260 6.67 3.71 3.67
N GLY A 261 5.61 2.93 3.43
CA GLY A 261 5.36 1.66 4.10
C GLY A 261 4.60 1.79 5.43
N THR A 262 4.41 3.01 5.95
CA THR A 262 3.58 3.22 7.14
C THR A 262 2.10 3.06 6.80
N TRP A 263 1.41 2.29 7.62
CA TRP A 263 -0.04 2.22 7.69
C TRP A 263 -0.53 2.88 8.98
N LEU A 264 -1.55 3.73 8.88
CA LEU A 264 -2.25 4.30 10.03
C LEU A 264 -3.75 4.02 9.92
N ARG A 265 -4.38 3.75 11.06
CA ARG A 265 -5.84 3.79 11.22
C ARG A 265 -6.19 4.79 12.30
N LEU A 266 -6.89 5.83 11.90
CA LEU A 266 -7.52 6.82 12.75
C LEU A 266 -8.94 6.36 13.05
N HIS A 267 -9.21 6.01 14.31
CA HIS A 267 -10.54 5.61 14.75
C HIS A 267 -11.55 6.76 14.65
N PRO A 268 -12.87 6.47 14.59
CA PRO A 268 -13.90 7.50 14.66
C PRO A 268 -13.67 8.51 15.79
N GLY A 269 -13.67 9.81 15.46
CA GLY A 269 -13.41 10.91 16.38
C GLY A 269 -11.94 11.33 16.49
N ALA A 270 -11.01 10.57 15.92
CA ALA A 270 -9.60 10.98 15.85
C ALA A 270 -9.45 12.32 15.09
N THR A 271 -8.48 13.11 15.50
CA THR A 271 -8.19 14.44 14.93
C THR A 271 -6.70 14.56 14.63
N HIS A 272 -6.36 15.14 13.48
CA HIS A 272 -4.96 15.38 13.10
C HIS A 272 -4.79 16.58 12.15
N ALA A 273 -3.54 17.05 12.01
CA ALA A 273 -3.12 18.04 11.02
C ALA A 273 -1.90 17.54 10.23
N PRO A 274 -2.07 16.57 9.32
CA PRO A 274 -0.98 16.03 8.54
C PRO A 274 -0.41 17.05 7.55
N TYR A 275 0.89 16.97 7.35
CA TYR A 275 1.63 17.74 6.36
C TYR A 275 2.71 16.90 5.68
N ALA A 276 3.14 17.35 4.49
CA ALA A 276 4.19 16.71 3.72
C ALA A 276 5.29 17.73 3.37
N GLU A 277 6.54 17.42 3.71
CA GLU A 277 7.71 18.25 3.35
C GLU A 277 8.38 17.78 2.04
N VAL A 278 8.08 16.56 1.62
CA VAL A 278 8.56 15.94 0.37
C VAL A 278 7.36 15.49 -0.48
N PRO A 279 7.54 15.22 -1.79
CA PRO A 279 6.47 14.64 -2.59
C PRO A 279 6.04 13.31 -1.98
N THR A 280 4.76 13.20 -1.67
CA THR A 280 4.20 12.05 -0.94
C THR A 280 2.95 11.54 -1.64
N VAL A 281 2.80 10.22 -1.74
CA VAL A 281 1.57 9.59 -2.27
C VAL A 281 1.04 8.63 -1.23
N ILE A 282 -0.24 8.77 -0.91
CA ILE A 282 -0.95 7.88 0.02
C ILE A 282 -2.12 7.20 -0.67
N LEU A 283 -2.43 5.98 -0.23
CA LEU A 283 -3.74 5.36 -0.41
C LEU A 283 -4.58 5.72 0.83
N LEU A 284 -5.74 6.32 0.61
CA LEU A 284 -6.65 6.80 1.65
C LEU A 284 -7.97 6.03 1.60
N ARG A 285 -8.50 5.62 2.75
CA ARG A 285 -9.81 4.99 2.89
C ARG A 285 -10.59 5.66 4.00
N HIS A 286 -11.86 5.96 3.78
CA HIS A 286 -12.73 6.51 4.82
C HIS A 286 -14.19 6.03 4.64
N GLY A 287 -15.00 6.20 5.69
CA GLY A 287 -16.41 5.77 5.74
C GLY A 287 -16.62 4.30 6.12
N HIS A 288 -15.59 3.46 6.07
CA HIS A 288 -15.69 2.04 6.39
C HIS A 288 -15.68 1.72 7.89
N LEU A 289 -15.25 2.65 8.76
CA LEU A 289 -15.25 2.47 10.22
C LEU A 289 -16.54 3.00 10.88
N ALA A 290 -17.49 3.52 10.09
CA ALA A 290 -18.79 3.96 10.60
C ALA A 290 -19.59 2.74 11.13
N GLY A 291 -20.01 2.80 12.40
CA GLY A 291 -20.82 1.74 13.03
C GLY A 291 -20.04 0.59 13.67
N ALA A 292 -18.71 0.70 13.80
CA ALA A 292 -17.87 -0.27 14.52
C ALA A 292 -17.84 -0.04 16.05
N ALA A 293 -18.86 0.63 16.60
CA ALA A 293 -18.97 0.95 18.04
C ALA A 293 -19.75 -0.14 18.79
#